data_AF-A0A920G580-F1
#
_entry.id   AF-A0A920G580-F1
#
_cell.length_a   1.000
_cell.length_b   1.000
_cell.length_c   1.000
_cell.angle_alpha   90.00
_cell.angle_beta   90.00
_cell.angle_gamma   90.00
#
_symmetry.space_group_name_H-M   'P 1'
#
loop_
_entity.id
_entity.type
_entity.pdbx_description
1 polymer ?
#
loop_
_entity_poly.entity_id
_entity_poly.type
_entity_poly.pdbx_seq_one_letter_code
_entity_poly.pdbx_strand_id
1 'polypeptide(L)'
;MASPACHSTAIAVGSTTKLDGVSSFSNVGDGLVDLYAPGSSIASADLGDSFSYKSGTSMAAPHVAGAWALMHEATDDAAEREVELVCTDCNLRARPSLTENRVRR
;
A
#
# COMPACT_ATOMS: atom_id res chain seq x y z
N MET A 1 -6.99 11.14 6.73
CA MET A 1 -6.88 9.67 6.76
C MET A 1 -7.72 9.09 7.88
N ALA A 2 -8.36 7.94 7.65
CA ALA A 2 -9.24 7.28 8.61
C ALA A 2 -8.57 6.09 9.31
N SER A 3 -9.07 5.71 10.48
CA SER A 3 -8.70 4.45 11.14
C SER A 3 -9.20 3.27 10.27
N PRO A 4 -8.42 2.17 10.13
CA PRO A 4 -7.17 1.84 10.82
C PRO A 4 -5.88 2.38 10.17
N ALA A 5 -5.97 3.04 9.01
CA ALA A 5 -4.78 3.49 8.26
C ALA A 5 -3.97 4.60 8.97
N CYS A 6 -4.52 5.24 10.01
CA CYS A 6 -3.80 6.20 10.83
C CYS A 6 -2.91 5.57 11.92
N HIS A 7 -2.95 4.25 12.11
CA HIS A 7 -2.08 3.57 13.06
C HIS A 7 -0.69 3.36 12.46
N SER A 8 0.34 3.60 13.26
CA SER A 8 1.74 3.43 12.83
C SER A 8 2.09 2.00 12.43
N THR A 9 1.30 1.01 12.83
CA THR A 9 1.47 -0.43 12.51
C THR A 9 0.77 -0.85 11.22
N ALA A 10 -0.05 0.02 10.63
CA ALA A 10 -0.72 -0.21 9.36
C ALA A 10 0.04 0.48 8.24
N ILE A 11 0.05 -0.13 7.06
CA ILE A 11 0.59 0.50 5.86
C ILE A 11 -0.51 1.37 5.24
N ALA A 12 -0.33 2.68 5.25
CA ALA A 12 -1.26 3.64 4.68
C ALA A 12 -1.03 3.77 3.16
N VAL A 13 -2.02 3.32 2.37
CA VAL A 13 -1.95 3.34 0.90
C VAL A 13 -2.83 4.45 0.31
N GLY A 14 -2.21 5.37 -0.42
CA GLY A 14 -2.86 6.40 -1.22
C GLY A 14 -3.21 5.92 -2.63
N SER A 15 -4.11 6.65 -3.31
CA SER A 15 -4.60 6.31 -4.66
C SER A 15 -4.02 7.23 -5.72
N THR A 16 -3.47 6.67 -6.80
CA THR A 16 -3.05 7.39 -8.01
C THR A 16 -3.98 7.09 -9.20
N THR A 17 -3.93 8.02 -10.16
CA THR A 17 -4.56 7.90 -11.47
C THR A 17 -3.61 7.23 -12.46
N LYS A 18 -4.11 6.88 -13.65
CA LYS A 18 -3.30 6.30 -14.73
C LYS A 18 -2.22 7.24 -15.30
N LEU A 19 -2.24 8.52 -14.91
CA LEU A 19 -1.24 9.52 -15.29
C LEU A 19 -0.22 9.76 -14.17
N ASP A 20 -0.14 8.83 -13.20
CA ASP A 20 0.67 8.91 -11.98
C ASP A 20 0.40 10.14 -11.08
N GLY A 21 -0.66 10.90 -11.38
CA GLY A 21 -1.16 11.95 -10.50
C GLY A 21 -1.95 11.37 -9.33
N VAL A 22 -1.83 11.97 -8.15
CA VAL A 22 -2.63 11.60 -6.98
C VAL A 22 -4.12 11.79 -7.29
N SER A 23 -4.95 10.81 -6.95
CA SER A 23 -6.40 10.88 -7.16
C SER A 23 -7.00 11.98 -6.30
N SER A 24 -7.97 12.73 -6.82
CA SER A 24 -8.59 13.86 -6.11
C SER A 24 -9.24 13.50 -4.78
N PHE A 25 -9.62 12.23 -4.59
CA PHE A 25 -10.21 11.68 -3.37
C PHE A 25 -9.18 11.05 -2.41
N SER A 26 -7.90 10.94 -2.81
CA SER A 26 -6.87 10.31 -2.00
C SER A 26 -6.52 11.18 -0.79
N ASN A 27 -6.14 10.54 0.32
CA ASN A 27 -5.39 11.26 1.35
C ASN A 27 -4.03 11.70 0.78
N VAL A 28 -3.54 12.84 1.24
CA VAL A 28 -2.24 13.42 0.91
C VAL A 28 -1.58 13.98 2.17
N GLY A 29 -0.25 14.01 2.21
CA GLY A 29 0.53 14.63 3.27
C GLY A 29 1.65 13.73 3.81
N ASP A 30 2.78 14.35 4.14
CA ASP A 30 3.95 13.66 4.72
C ASP A 30 3.58 13.02 6.07
N GLY A 31 3.84 11.71 6.18
CA GLY A 31 3.49 10.92 7.37
C GLY A 31 2.02 10.49 7.47
N LEU A 32 1.18 10.83 6.48
CA LEU A 32 -0.19 10.34 6.33
C LEU A 32 -0.34 9.30 5.21
N VAL A 33 0.64 9.13 4.33
CA VAL A 33 0.60 8.08 3.31
C VAL A 33 2.00 7.51 3.24
N ASP A 34 2.11 6.18 3.40
CA ASP A 34 3.39 5.49 3.35
C ASP A 34 3.77 5.18 1.90
N LEU A 35 2.79 4.86 1.05
CA LEU A 35 2.98 4.71 -0.39
C LEU A 35 1.71 4.93 -1.21
N TYR A 36 1.87 5.10 -2.52
CA TYR A 36 0.77 5.26 -3.47
C TYR A 36 0.68 4.06 -4.41
N ALA A 37 -0.54 3.70 -4.78
CA ALA A 37 -0.81 2.68 -5.79
C ALA A 37 -2.02 3.06 -6.65
N PRO A 38 -2.19 2.44 -7.84
CA PRO A 38 -3.31 2.73 -8.73
C PRO A 38 -4.65 2.47 -8.04
N GLY A 39 -5.50 3.50 -7.96
CA GLY A 39 -6.81 3.40 -7.35
C GLY A 39 -7.91 4.14 -8.10
N SER A 40 -7.61 4.81 -9.22
CA SER A 40 -8.63 5.43 -10.07
C SER A 40 -8.95 4.58 -11.30
N SER A 41 -10.23 4.27 -11.50
CA SER A 41 -10.75 3.51 -12.63
C SER A 41 -10.02 2.19 -12.83
N ILE A 42 -10.00 1.38 -11.76
CA ILE A 42 -9.40 0.05 -11.72
C ILE A 42 -10.47 -0.99 -12.09
N ALA A 43 -10.17 -1.83 -13.06
CA ALA A 43 -11.01 -2.98 -13.38
C ALA A 43 -10.79 -4.09 -12.35
N SER A 44 -11.86 -4.55 -11.72
CA SER A 44 -11.82 -5.69 -10.79
C SER A 44 -13.02 -6.59 -11.01
N ALA A 45 -12.91 -7.84 -10.54
CA ALA A 45 -14.04 -8.77 -10.52
C ALA A 45 -15.21 -8.14 -9.74
N ASP A 46 -16.42 -8.34 -10.25
CA ASP A 46 -17.68 -7.94 -9.65
C ASP A 46 -18.63 -9.14 -9.67
N LEU A 47 -19.78 -9.00 -9.02
CA LEU A 47 -20.74 -10.10 -8.89
C LEU A 47 -21.23 -10.61 -10.26
N GLY A 48 -21.52 -11.91 -10.33
CA GLY A 48 -22.09 -12.55 -11.53
C GLY A 48 -21.09 -12.70 -12.67
N ASP A 49 -19.86 -13.17 -12.37
CA ASP A 49 -18.78 -13.41 -13.34
C ASP A 49 -18.47 -12.19 -14.23
N SER A 50 -18.62 -11.00 -13.66
CA SER A 50 -18.45 -9.74 -14.38
C SER A 50 -17.22 -8.98 -13.88
N PHE A 51 -16.83 -7.96 -14.65
CA PHE A 51 -15.80 -7.01 -14.26
C PHE A 51 -16.39 -5.61 -14.29
N SER A 52 -16.06 -4.80 -13.30
CA SER A 52 -16.45 -3.40 -13.27
C SER A 52 -15.27 -2.50 -12.90
N TYR A 53 -15.35 -1.25 -13.36
CA TYR A 53 -14.38 -0.22 -12.99
C TYR A 53 -14.82 0.46 -11.71
N LYS A 54 -13.96 0.45 -10.69
CA LYS A 54 -14.17 1.17 -9.43
C LYS A 54 -12.98 2.09 -9.13
N SER A 55 -13.25 3.13 -8.35
CA SER A 55 -12.24 4.11 -7.92
C SER A 55 -12.25 4.25 -6.41
N GLY A 56 -11.09 4.22 -5.78
CA GLY A 56 -10.92 4.41 -4.34
C GLY A 56 -9.56 3.95 -3.83
N THR A 57 -9.19 4.41 -2.63
CA THR A 57 -8.03 3.85 -1.91
C THR A 57 -8.24 2.36 -1.59
N SER A 58 -9.50 1.90 -1.50
CA SER A 58 -9.84 0.47 -1.42
C SER A 58 -9.38 -0.35 -2.61
N MET A 59 -9.17 0.27 -3.78
CA MET A 59 -8.62 -0.38 -4.97
C MET A 59 -7.09 -0.25 -5.03
N ALA A 60 -6.52 0.78 -4.39
CA ALA A 60 -5.07 0.92 -4.25
C ALA A 60 -4.48 -0.09 -3.24
N ALA A 61 -5.13 -0.30 -2.09
CA ALA A 61 -4.70 -1.23 -1.04
C ALA A 61 -4.40 -2.67 -1.52
N PRO A 62 -5.27 -3.35 -2.31
CA PRO A 62 -5.01 -4.72 -2.77
C PRO A 62 -3.83 -4.82 -3.76
N HIS A 63 -3.48 -3.76 -4.50
CA HIS A 63 -2.27 -3.77 -5.33
C HIS A 63 -1.01 -3.90 -4.47
N VAL A 64 -0.95 -3.18 -3.35
CA VAL A 64 0.16 -3.22 -2.41
C VAL A 64 0.24 -4.57 -1.69
N ALA A 65 -0.91 -5.09 -1.26
CA ALA A 65 -0.98 -6.41 -0.63
C ALA A 65 -0.54 -7.53 -1.59
N GLY A 66 -0.93 -7.46 -2.87
CA GLY A 66 -0.49 -8.41 -3.90
C GLY A 66 1.01 -8.32 -4.20
N ALA A 67 1.54 -7.10 -4.35
CA ALA A 67 2.99 -6.90 -4.52
C ALA A 67 3.77 -7.47 -3.33
N TRP A 68 3.27 -7.27 -2.11
CA TRP A 68 3.86 -7.87 -0.91
C TRP A 68 3.86 -9.39 -0.93
N ALA A 69 2.72 -10.00 -1.29
CA ALA A 69 2.61 -11.45 -1.37
C ALA A 69 3.61 -12.04 -2.39
N LEU A 70 3.81 -11.39 -3.53
CA LEU A 70 4.79 -11.80 -4.53
C LEU A 70 6.24 -11.63 -4.04
N MET A 71 6.54 -10.54 -3.33
CA MET A 71 7.87 -10.36 -2.72
C MET A 71 8.14 -11.42 -1.66
N HIS A 72 7.13 -11.77 -0.86
CA HIS A 72 7.21 -12.83 0.14
C HIS A 72 7.43 -14.20 -0.51
N GLU A 73 6.71 -14.52 -1.58
CA GLU A 73 6.92 -15.77 -2.34
C GLU A 73 8.31 -15.85 -2.99
N ALA A 74 8.83 -14.72 -3.48
CA ALA A 74 10.12 -14.67 -4.17
C ALA A 74 11.33 -14.68 -3.22
N THR A 75 11.12 -14.51 -1.91
CA THR A 75 12.19 -14.50 -0.91
C THR A 75 12.05 -15.72 0.01
N ASP A 76 13.07 -16.58 0.09
CA ASP A 76 13.12 -17.62 1.12
C ASP A 76 12.96 -16.95 2.50
N ASP A 77 12.14 -17.54 3.38
CA ASP A 77 11.72 -17.26 4.79
C ASP A 77 12.49 -16.19 5.65
N ALA A 78 13.73 -15.85 5.30
CA ALA A 78 14.58 -14.85 5.94
C ALA A 78 14.13 -13.38 5.74
N ALA A 79 13.25 -13.06 4.78
CA ALA A 79 12.82 -11.68 4.51
C ALA A 79 11.68 -11.18 5.41
N GLU A 80 11.12 -12.04 6.28
CA GLU A 80 10.15 -11.68 7.34
C GLU A 80 10.69 -10.58 8.30
N ARG A 81 12.00 -10.34 8.28
CA ARG A 81 12.69 -9.32 9.07
C ARG A 81 13.06 -8.14 8.17
N GLU A 82 12.23 -7.12 8.23
CA GLU A 82 12.35 -5.83 7.52
C GLU A 82 12.02 -5.84 6.02
N VAL A 83 10.74 -6.00 5.72
CA VAL A 83 10.20 -5.44 4.47
C VAL A 83 9.82 -3.96 4.69
N GLU A 84 10.72 -3.21 5.33
CA GLU A 84 10.74 -1.75 5.28
C GLU A 84 11.56 -1.25 4.08
N LEU A 85 12.34 -2.13 3.44
CA LEU A 85 13.18 -1.77 2.29
C LEU A 85 13.00 -2.79 1.14
N VAL A 86 12.11 -2.50 0.20
CA VAL A 86 12.32 -2.92 -1.21
C VAL A 86 12.43 -1.72 -2.16
N CYS A 87 12.13 -0.50 -1.70
CA CYS A 87 12.19 0.70 -2.54
C CYS A 87 13.15 1.78 -2.02
N THR A 88 14.31 1.40 -1.49
CA THR A 88 15.40 2.34 -1.16
C THR A 88 15.95 3.06 -2.39
N ASP A 89 15.80 2.45 -3.57
CA ASP A 89 16.20 3.05 -4.84
C ASP A 89 15.10 3.94 -5.47
N CYS A 90 13.89 3.96 -4.90
CA CYS A 90 12.74 4.76 -5.38
C CYS A 90 12.40 5.96 -4.48
N ASN A 91 13.28 6.38 -3.56
CA ASN A 91 13.14 7.63 -2.81
C ASN A 91 11.90 7.73 -1.89
N LEU A 92 11.31 6.59 -1.49
CA LEU A 92 10.26 6.54 -0.46
C LEU A 92 10.92 6.50 0.91
N ARG A 93 10.75 7.58 1.68
CA ARG A 93 11.22 7.69 3.06
C ARG A 93 10.39 6.75 3.94
N ALA A 94 10.96 5.60 4.29
CA ALA A 94 10.39 4.71 5.27
C ALA A 94 10.35 5.37 6.66
N ARG A 95 9.27 5.14 7.43
CA ARG A 95 9.07 5.72 8.75
C ARG A 95 9.65 4.77 9.81
N PRO A 96 10.71 5.16 10.54
CA PRO A 96 11.50 4.27 11.41
C PRO A 96 10.77 3.72 12.66
N SER A 97 9.45 3.88 12.79
CA SER A 97 8.69 3.53 13.99
C SER A 97 7.99 2.17 13.95
N LEU A 98 8.18 1.36 12.89
CA LEU A 98 7.52 0.06 12.74
C LEU A 98 8.28 -1.10 13.40
N THR A 99 9.59 -0.97 13.60
CA THR A 99 10.46 -2.01 14.13
C THR A 99 10.54 -2.03 15.65
N GLU A 100 10.40 -0.87 16.33
CA GLU A 100 10.61 -0.78 17.79
C GLU A 100 9.57 -1.53 18.64
N ASN A 101 8.35 -1.74 18.14
CA ASN A 101 7.28 -2.40 18.91
C ASN A 101 7.10 -3.91 18.62
N ARG A 102 7.88 -4.50 17.70
CA ARG A 102 7.79 -5.95 17.38
C ARG A 102 8.88 -6.80 18.05
N VAL A 103 9.87 -6.18 18.73
CA VAL A 103 10.92 -6.89 19.50
C VAL A 103 10.47 -7.21 20.95
N ARG A 104 9.24 -6.85 21.34
CA ARG A 104 8.72 -7.03 22.70
C ARG A 104 7.38 -7.77 22.73
N ARG A 105 7.25 -8.94 22.08
CA ARG A 105 6.30 -10.00 22.49
C ARG A 105 6.84 -11.37 22.09
#